data_AF-A0A7S2AGL0-F1
#
_entry.id   AF-A0A7S2AGL0-F1
#
_cell.length_a   1.000
_cell.length_b   1.000
_cell.length_c   1.000
_cell.angle_alpha   90.00
_cell.angle_beta   90.00
_cell.angle_gamma   90.00
#
_symmetry.space_group_name_H-M   'P 1'
#
loop_
_entity.id
_entity.type
_entity.pdbx_description
1 polymer ?
#
loop_
_entity_poly.entity_id
_entity_poly.type
_entity_poly.pdbx_seq_one_letter_code
_entity_poly.pdbx_strand_id
1 'polypeptide(L)'
;QDKDALQVALKFIIHFAGDIHQPLHVGWTTDEGGNKIPVQESWDPSAHRMNLHEVWDFGIIDGMEAPTHLSEEDIAKNLTQELKTGSMSGSLEAWSHCGDRADKTNLLKCVTQIASESIKDACTYAYKDDQGNLISQGEDLDEAYFATRVPVVRSRLAAGGARLAGILKYALSATSSDRLLFA
;
A
#
# COMPACT_ATOMS: atom_id res chain seq x y z
N GLN A 1 -13.27 16.96 23.01
CA GLN A 1 -12.03 17.65 22.63
C GLN A 1 -10.86 16.68 22.47
N ASP A 2 -10.33 16.04 23.52
CA ASP A 2 -9.17 15.14 23.36
C ASP A 2 -9.49 13.80 22.64
N LYS A 3 -10.65 13.20 22.94
CA LYS A 3 -11.12 11.97 22.27
C LYS A 3 -11.37 12.16 20.77
N ASP A 4 -11.89 13.32 20.37
CA ASP A 4 -12.20 13.61 18.97
C ASP A 4 -10.91 13.76 18.16
N ALA A 5 -9.89 14.42 18.73
CA ALA A 5 -8.57 14.54 18.14
C ALA A 5 -7.88 13.17 17.98
N LEU A 6 -7.96 12.30 18.99
CA LEU A 6 -7.39 10.95 18.93
C LEU A 6 -8.06 10.06 17.88
N GLN A 7 -9.39 10.14 17.74
CA GLN A 7 -10.12 9.41 16.70
C GLN A 7 -9.72 9.87 15.30
N VAL A 8 -9.59 11.18 15.11
CA VAL A 8 -9.14 11.76 13.84
C VAL A 8 -7.70 11.32 13.52
N ALA A 9 -6.80 11.38 14.51
CA ALA A 9 -5.41 10.92 14.35
C ALA A 9 -5.33 9.43 13.98
N LEU A 10 -6.13 8.57 14.61
CA LEU A 10 -6.15 7.15 14.28
C LEU A 10 -6.61 6.90 12.84
N LYS A 11 -7.66 7.59 12.38
CA LYS A 11 -8.13 7.50 10.98
C LYS A 11 -7.03 7.91 10.00
N PHE A 12 -6.33 9.01 10.27
CA PHE A 12 -5.20 9.44 9.44
C PHE A 12 -4.06 8.43 9.41
N ILE A 13 -3.68 7.84 10.55
CA ILE A 13 -2.62 6.84 10.60
C ILE A 13 -2.99 5.60 9.77
N ILE A 14 -4.22 5.11 9.91
CA ILE A 14 -4.70 3.94 9.14
C ILE A 14 -4.67 4.25 7.63
N HIS A 15 -5.20 5.41 7.23
CA HIS A 15 -5.29 5.80 5.83
C HIS A 15 -3.92 6.06 5.21
N PHE A 16 -3.10 6.92 5.81
CA PHE A 16 -1.78 7.27 5.28
C PHE A 16 -0.80 6.09 5.29
N ALA A 17 -0.96 5.13 6.20
CA ALA A 17 -0.20 3.89 6.15
C ALA A 17 -0.54 3.06 4.90
N GLY A 18 -1.79 3.10 4.42
CA GLY A 18 -2.18 2.53 3.13
C GLY A 18 -1.59 3.33 1.97
N ASP A 19 -1.86 4.64 1.92
CA ASP A 19 -1.46 5.54 0.83
C ASP A 19 0.04 5.49 0.55
N ILE A 20 0.88 5.56 1.57
CA ILE A 20 2.34 5.56 1.37
C ILE A 20 2.84 4.23 0.79
N HIS A 21 2.06 3.14 0.86
CA HIS A 21 2.38 1.88 0.19
C HIS A 21 1.93 1.81 -1.27
N GLN A 22 1.02 2.67 -1.70
CA GLN A 22 0.64 2.82 -3.11
C GLN A 22 1.79 3.51 -3.86
N PRO A 23 2.45 2.83 -4.83
CA PRO A 23 3.63 3.36 -5.50
C PRO A 23 3.50 4.78 -6.06
N LEU A 24 2.38 5.11 -6.71
CA LEU A 24 2.11 6.39 -7.34
C LEU A 24 1.77 7.52 -6.37
N HIS A 25 1.41 7.23 -5.11
CA HIS A 25 1.31 8.26 -4.06
C HIS A 25 2.68 8.84 -3.67
N VAL A 26 3.78 8.19 -4.09
CA VAL A 26 5.16 8.68 -3.99
C VAL A 26 5.76 8.90 -5.39
N GLY A 27 4.90 9.16 -6.39
CA GLY A 27 5.26 9.29 -7.79
C GLY A 27 5.92 10.62 -8.19
N TRP A 28 6.00 10.87 -9.50
CA TRP A 28 6.61 12.09 -10.02
C TRP A 28 5.67 13.29 -9.85
N THR A 29 6.25 14.45 -9.54
CA THR A 29 5.47 15.67 -9.37
C THR A 29 4.95 16.24 -10.69
N THR A 30 5.65 15.98 -11.80
CA THR A 30 5.30 16.49 -13.13
C THR A 30 3.99 15.93 -13.67
N ASP A 31 3.66 14.69 -13.31
CA ASP A 31 2.43 14.00 -13.70
C ASP A 31 1.42 13.84 -12.56
N GLU A 32 1.70 14.43 -11.41
CA GLU A 32 0.88 14.33 -10.19
C GLU A 32 0.68 12.87 -9.76
N GLY A 33 1.74 12.06 -9.81
CA GLY A 33 1.69 10.64 -9.47
C GLY A 33 0.89 9.84 -10.50
N GLY A 34 1.05 10.11 -11.79
CA GLY A 34 0.35 9.42 -12.87
C GLY A 34 -1.08 9.90 -13.14
N ASN A 35 -1.60 10.87 -12.39
CA ASN A 35 -2.93 11.48 -12.66
C ASN A 35 -3.00 12.15 -14.05
N LYS A 36 -1.88 12.67 -14.54
CA LYS A 36 -1.79 13.30 -15.89
C LYS A 36 -1.41 12.33 -17.01
N ILE A 37 -1.36 11.03 -16.73
CA ILE A 37 -1.08 10.00 -17.73
C ILE A 37 -2.42 9.31 -18.04
N PRO A 38 -3.16 9.78 -19.06
CA PRO A 38 -4.39 9.11 -19.45
C PRO A 38 -4.06 7.72 -19.99
N VAL A 39 -4.87 6.72 -19.63
CA VAL A 39 -4.74 5.33 -20.08
C VAL A 39 -6.14 4.73 -20.23
N GLN A 40 -6.21 3.54 -20.83
CA GLN A 40 -7.36 2.66 -20.79
C GLN A 40 -6.93 1.33 -20.18
N GLU A 41 -7.85 0.58 -19.58
CA GLU A 41 -7.60 -0.79 -19.14
C GLU A 41 -8.54 -1.73 -19.90
N SER A 42 -8.01 -2.87 -20.37
CA SER A 42 -8.77 -3.81 -21.19
C SER A 42 -9.08 -5.15 -20.50
N TRP A 43 -8.52 -5.41 -19.31
CA TRP A 43 -8.84 -6.62 -18.53
C TRP A 43 -10.23 -6.56 -17.86
N ASP A 44 -10.74 -5.36 -17.56
CA ASP A 44 -12.12 -5.15 -17.10
C ASP A 44 -12.88 -4.22 -18.06
N PRO A 45 -13.66 -4.77 -19.00
CA PRO A 45 -14.43 -3.98 -19.96
C PRO A 45 -15.54 -3.11 -19.34
N SER A 46 -15.88 -3.34 -18.06
CA SER A 46 -16.89 -2.55 -17.35
C SER A 46 -16.29 -1.34 -16.64
N ALA A 47 -14.99 -1.37 -16.37
CA ALA A 47 -14.28 -0.28 -15.74
C ALA A 47 -13.94 0.81 -16.77
N HIS A 48 -14.08 2.06 -16.34
CA HIS A 48 -13.82 3.24 -17.16
C HIS A 48 -12.82 4.15 -16.45
N ARG A 49 -11.65 3.59 -16.13
CA ARG A 49 -10.56 4.35 -15.51
C ARG A 49 -9.89 5.21 -16.56
N MET A 50 -9.56 6.44 -16.17
CA MET A 50 -9.17 7.47 -17.12
C MET A 50 -7.69 7.83 -17.04
N ASN A 51 -6.98 7.39 -15.99
CA ASN A 51 -5.57 7.69 -15.80
C ASN A 51 -4.83 6.59 -15.01
N LEU A 52 -3.50 6.60 -15.12
CA LEU A 52 -2.62 5.58 -14.53
C LEU A 52 -2.75 5.51 -13.00
N HIS A 53 -3.01 6.64 -12.32
CA HIS A 53 -3.17 6.64 -10.87
C HIS A 53 -4.39 5.81 -10.44
N GLU A 54 -5.53 6.01 -11.10
CA GLU A 54 -6.77 5.29 -10.82
C GLU A 54 -6.65 3.77 -11.04
N VAL A 55 -5.87 3.36 -12.05
CA VAL A 55 -5.58 1.94 -12.30
C VAL A 55 -4.86 1.30 -11.11
N TRP A 56 -3.93 2.02 -10.49
CA TRP A 56 -3.18 1.53 -9.33
C TRP A 56 -3.93 1.66 -8.00
N ASP A 57 -4.74 2.70 -7.83
CA ASP A 57 -5.59 2.86 -6.65
C ASP A 57 -6.69 1.79 -6.61
N PHE A 58 -7.21 1.40 -7.79
CA PHE A 58 -8.41 0.58 -7.86
C PHE A 58 -8.40 -0.50 -8.95
N GLY A 59 -8.06 -0.18 -10.20
CA GLY A 59 -8.27 -1.09 -11.35
C GLY A 59 -7.61 -2.47 -11.20
N ILE A 60 -6.39 -2.52 -10.65
CA ILE A 60 -5.70 -3.80 -10.37
C ILE A 60 -6.38 -4.56 -9.22
N ILE A 61 -6.89 -3.87 -8.20
CA ILE A 61 -7.59 -4.49 -7.06
C ILE A 61 -8.95 -5.03 -7.51
N ASP A 62 -9.72 -4.23 -8.24
CA ASP A 62 -11.02 -4.60 -8.83
C ASP A 62 -10.84 -5.84 -9.73
N GLY A 63 -9.79 -5.87 -10.56
CA GLY A 63 -9.44 -7.01 -11.41
C GLY A 63 -9.03 -8.27 -10.63
N MET A 64 -8.55 -8.14 -9.39
CA MET A 64 -8.33 -9.29 -8.50
C MET A 64 -9.63 -9.82 -7.90
N GLU A 65 -10.60 -8.95 -7.61
CA GLU A 65 -11.89 -9.30 -7.00
C GLU A 65 -12.86 -9.92 -8.01
N ALA A 66 -13.03 -9.31 -9.17
CA ALA A 66 -14.11 -9.64 -10.10
C ALA A 66 -14.09 -11.12 -10.59
N PRO A 67 -12.94 -11.70 -11.00
CA PRO A 67 -12.90 -13.11 -11.42
C PRO A 67 -12.97 -14.10 -10.26
N THR A 68 -12.60 -13.68 -9.05
CA THR A 68 -12.49 -14.56 -7.88
C THR A 68 -13.71 -14.51 -6.96
N HIS A 69 -14.60 -13.52 -7.15
CA HIS A 69 -15.70 -13.19 -6.24
C HIS A 69 -15.27 -13.02 -4.78
N LEU A 70 -14.00 -12.69 -4.55
CA LEU A 70 -13.46 -12.42 -3.22
C LEU A 70 -13.87 -11.02 -2.79
N SER A 71 -14.28 -10.89 -1.53
CA SER A 71 -14.41 -9.58 -0.90
C SER A 71 -13.03 -9.02 -0.50
N GLU A 72 -12.95 -7.71 -0.26
CA GLU A 72 -11.79 -7.07 0.38
C GLU A 72 -11.34 -7.82 1.66
N GLU A 73 -12.30 -8.31 2.45
CA GLU A 73 -12.02 -9.10 3.65
C GLU A 73 -11.35 -10.44 3.32
N ASP A 74 -11.78 -11.11 2.25
CA ASP A 74 -11.17 -12.37 1.82
C ASP A 74 -9.75 -12.15 1.26
N ILE A 75 -9.54 -11.06 0.52
CA ILE A 75 -8.20 -10.65 0.08
C ILE A 75 -7.30 -10.40 1.31
N ALA A 76 -7.77 -9.62 2.29
CA ALA A 76 -7.01 -9.34 3.50
C ALA A 76 -6.68 -10.61 4.30
N LYS A 77 -7.62 -11.55 4.40
CA LYS A 77 -7.39 -12.88 5.03
C LYS A 77 -6.34 -13.68 4.28
N ASN A 78 -6.42 -13.74 2.96
CA ASN A 78 -5.46 -14.46 2.13
C ASN A 78 -4.05 -13.88 2.25
N LEU A 79 -3.89 -12.56 2.16
CA LEU A 79 -2.60 -11.88 2.36
C LEU A 79 -2.06 -12.11 3.78
N THR A 80 -2.92 -12.12 4.78
CA THR A 80 -2.54 -12.45 6.17
C THR A 80 -2.03 -13.89 6.29
N GLN A 81 -2.65 -14.85 5.60
CA GLN A 81 -2.16 -16.23 5.58
C GLN A 81 -0.81 -16.33 4.86
N GLU A 82 -0.65 -15.64 3.73
CA GLU A 82 0.62 -15.59 2.99
C GLU A 82 1.77 -15.01 3.83
N LEU A 83 1.48 -13.96 4.61
CA LEU A 83 2.43 -13.37 5.58
C LEU A 83 2.76 -14.28 6.75
N LYS A 84 1.86 -15.17 7.17
CA LYS A 84 2.11 -16.04 8.34
C LYS A 84 2.83 -17.32 7.95
N THR A 85 2.42 -17.94 6.85
CA THR A 85 2.84 -19.30 6.50
C THR A 85 3.13 -19.50 5.02
N GLY A 86 2.92 -18.49 4.18
CA GLY A 86 3.10 -18.59 2.73
C GLY A 86 4.43 -18.01 2.24
N SER A 87 4.41 -17.60 0.96
CA SER A 87 5.57 -17.07 0.24
C SER A 87 6.14 -15.78 0.84
N MET A 88 5.33 -15.00 1.57
CA MET A 88 5.74 -13.75 2.21
C MET A 88 6.16 -13.91 3.68
N SER A 89 6.15 -15.12 4.24
CA SER A 89 6.42 -15.36 5.66
C SER A 89 7.77 -14.81 6.16
N GLY A 90 8.81 -14.85 5.32
CA GLY A 90 10.13 -14.28 5.65
C GLY A 90 10.15 -12.75 5.80
N SER A 91 9.09 -12.05 5.36
CA SER A 91 9.02 -10.57 5.41
C SER A 91 8.31 -10.04 6.64
N LEU A 92 7.51 -10.87 7.32
CA LEU A 92 6.63 -10.44 8.41
C LEU A 92 7.40 -9.81 9.58
N GLU A 93 8.51 -10.43 10.00
CA GLU A 93 9.33 -9.91 11.09
C GLU A 93 9.87 -8.51 10.75
N ALA A 94 10.44 -8.35 9.56
CA ALA A 94 10.99 -7.07 9.11
C ALA A 94 9.92 -5.99 8.94
N TRP A 95 8.78 -6.30 8.31
CA TRP A 95 7.72 -5.32 8.06
C TRP A 95 6.97 -4.92 9.33
N SER A 96 6.78 -5.84 10.28
CA SER A 96 6.13 -5.51 11.55
C SER A 96 6.99 -4.63 12.47
N HIS A 97 8.28 -4.49 12.20
CA HIS A 97 9.20 -3.64 12.97
C HIS A 97 9.20 -2.18 12.47
N CYS A 98 8.01 -1.56 12.50
CA CYS A 98 7.78 -0.17 12.09
C CYS A 98 7.26 0.66 13.27
N GLY A 99 8.18 1.30 13.99
CA GLY A 99 7.94 2.02 15.25
C GLY A 99 8.54 1.26 16.45
N ASP A 100 9.41 1.94 17.20
CA ASP A 100 9.99 1.44 18.45
C ASP A 100 10.08 2.58 19.48
N ARG A 101 9.65 2.34 20.72
CA ARG A 101 9.76 3.33 21.81
C ARG A 101 11.18 3.44 22.34
N ALA A 102 12.00 2.39 22.20
CA ALA A 102 13.43 2.43 22.53
C ALA A 102 14.22 3.24 21.49
N ASP A 103 13.83 3.18 20.21
CA ASP A 103 14.38 4.02 19.14
C ASP A 103 13.28 4.86 18.49
N LYS A 104 13.04 6.07 19.01
CA LYS A 104 12.07 7.02 18.44
C LYS A 104 12.35 7.40 16.98
N THR A 105 13.57 7.17 16.48
CA THR A 105 13.92 7.42 15.07
C THR A 105 13.48 6.27 14.15
N ASN A 106 13.18 5.09 14.70
CA ASN A 106 12.77 3.91 13.94
C ASN A 106 11.52 4.18 13.10
N LEU A 107 10.53 4.90 13.63
CA LEU A 107 9.32 5.25 12.87
C LEU A 107 9.66 6.08 11.63
N LEU A 108 10.49 7.13 11.78
CA LEU A 108 10.90 7.98 10.66
C LEU A 108 11.72 7.19 9.63
N LYS A 109 12.63 6.32 10.08
CA LYS A 109 13.40 5.42 9.21
C LYS A 109 12.47 4.48 8.43
N CYS A 110 11.50 3.87 9.11
CA CYS A 110 10.53 2.98 8.49
C CYS A 110 9.71 3.72 7.43
N VAL A 111 9.12 4.87 7.76
CA VAL A 111 8.32 5.67 6.80
C VAL A 111 9.16 6.10 5.60
N THR A 112 10.41 6.51 5.81
CA THR A 112 11.35 6.85 4.73
C THR A 112 11.67 5.64 3.84
N GLN A 113 11.82 4.46 4.45
CA GLN A 113 12.02 3.22 3.71
C GLN A 113 10.78 2.86 2.88
N ILE A 114 9.58 2.96 3.45
CA ILE A 114 8.33 2.68 2.73
C ILE A 114 8.20 3.58 1.50
N ALA A 115 8.46 4.88 1.66
CA ALA A 115 8.44 5.84 0.56
C ALA A 115 9.47 5.49 -0.53
N SER A 116 10.69 5.10 -0.12
CA SER A 116 11.76 4.70 -1.04
C SER A 116 11.40 3.43 -1.83
N GLU A 117 10.74 2.47 -1.19
CA GLU A 117 10.20 1.29 -1.85
C GLU A 117 9.08 1.64 -2.83
N SER A 118 8.13 2.51 -2.43
CA SER A 118 7.02 2.94 -3.29
C SER A 118 7.50 3.63 -4.57
N ILE A 119 8.41 4.60 -4.49
CA ILE A 119 8.94 5.24 -5.71
C ILE A 119 9.73 4.25 -6.57
N LYS A 120 10.44 3.30 -5.96
CA LYS A 120 11.14 2.25 -6.72
C LYS A 120 10.15 1.38 -7.49
N ASP A 121 9.07 0.96 -6.84
CA ASP A 121 8.03 0.16 -7.49
C ASP A 121 7.28 0.98 -8.54
N ALA A 122 7.07 2.28 -8.32
CA ALA A 122 6.46 3.16 -9.32
C ALA A 122 7.33 3.23 -10.59
N CYS A 123 8.63 3.49 -10.44
CA CYS A 123 9.59 3.55 -11.54
C CYS A 123 9.79 2.21 -12.27
N THR A 124 9.61 1.10 -11.56
CA THR A 124 9.84 -0.25 -12.10
C THR A 124 8.59 -0.81 -12.76
N TYR A 125 7.44 -0.62 -12.14
CA TYR A 125 6.20 -1.32 -12.48
C TYR A 125 5.07 -0.39 -12.90
N ALA A 126 4.92 0.80 -12.29
CA ALA A 126 3.79 1.68 -12.61
C ALA A 126 4.00 2.45 -13.92
N TYR A 127 5.11 3.17 -14.04
CA TYR A 127 5.41 4.00 -15.21
C TYR A 127 5.87 3.21 -16.43
N LYS A 128 5.92 1.88 -16.35
CA LYS A 128 6.40 1.02 -17.43
C LYS A 128 5.45 -0.12 -17.76
N ASP A 129 5.43 -0.55 -19.01
CA ASP A 129 4.74 -1.76 -19.48
C ASP A 129 5.47 -3.05 -19.00
N ASP A 130 4.98 -4.23 -19.35
CA ASP A 130 5.62 -5.51 -19.03
C ASP A 130 6.89 -5.80 -19.84
N GLN A 131 7.18 -5.02 -20.87
CA GLN A 131 8.46 -5.06 -21.60
C GLN A 131 9.49 -4.02 -21.12
N GLY A 132 9.11 -3.16 -20.17
CA GLY A 132 9.96 -2.15 -19.55
C GLY A 132 10.00 -0.80 -20.29
N ASN A 133 9.15 -0.56 -21.29
CA ASN A 133 9.00 0.75 -21.94
C ASN A 133 8.13 1.65 -21.06
N LEU A 134 8.31 2.96 -21.19
CA LEU A 134 7.48 3.92 -20.44
C LEU A 134 6.05 3.93 -21.00
N ILE A 135 5.07 3.95 -20.09
CA ILE A 135 3.66 4.11 -20.44
C ILE A 135 3.45 5.46 -21.12
N SER A 136 2.83 5.41 -22.29
CA SER A 136 2.49 6.55 -23.14
C SER A 136 1.09 7.06 -22.84
N GLN A 137 0.81 8.31 -23.18
CA GLN A 137 -0.53 8.86 -23.05
C GLN A 137 -1.51 8.14 -23.99
N GLY A 138 -2.64 7.70 -23.45
CA GLY A 138 -3.69 6.98 -24.14
C GLY A 138 -3.37 5.50 -24.40
N GLU A 139 -2.33 4.97 -23.78
CA GLU A 139 -1.98 3.55 -23.90
C GLU A 139 -3.06 2.66 -23.28
N ASP A 140 -3.30 1.51 -23.91
CA ASP A 140 -4.17 0.45 -23.41
C ASP A 140 -3.33 -0.48 -22.54
N LEU A 141 -3.61 -0.49 -21.24
CA LEU A 141 -3.00 -1.39 -20.29
C LEU A 141 -3.74 -2.72 -20.38
N ASP A 142 -3.02 -3.74 -20.84
CA ASP A 142 -3.59 -5.05 -21.17
C ASP A 142 -3.46 -6.06 -20.02
N GLU A 143 -3.89 -7.29 -20.29
CA GLU A 143 -3.79 -8.41 -19.35
C GLU A 143 -2.34 -8.69 -18.91
N ALA A 144 -1.34 -8.42 -19.76
CA ALA A 144 0.07 -8.62 -19.41
C ALA A 144 0.55 -7.57 -18.41
N TYR A 145 0.14 -6.31 -18.59
CA TYR A 145 0.33 -5.27 -17.59
C TYR A 145 -0.31 -5.69 -16.26
N PHE A 146 -1.59 -6.05 -16.27
CA PHE A 146 -2.31 -6.48 -15.08
C PHE A 146 -1.62 -7.65 -14.35
N ALA A 147 -1.41 -8.77 -15.04
CA ALA A 147 -0.92 -10.00 -14.44
C ALA A 147 0.46 -9.86 -13.79
N THR A 148 1.33 -9.02 -14.36
CA THR A 148 2.67 -8.77 -13.82
C THR A 148 2.68 -7.80 -12.63
N ARG A 149 1.63 -6.99 -12.45
CA ARG A 149 1.52 -6.02 -11.33
C ARG A 149 0.71 -6.54 -10.16
N VAL A 150 -0.17 -7.53 -10.34
CA VAL A 150 -0.91 -8.19 -9.25
C VAL A 150 0.02 -8.63 -8.10
N PRO A 151 1.16 -9.32 -8.31
CA PRO A 151 2.06 -9.69 -7.22
C PRO A 151 2.66 -8.49 -6.47
N VAL A 152 2.90 -7.38 -7.17
CA VAL A 152 3.42 -6.14 -6.60
C VAL A 152 2.38 -5.52 -5.69
N VAL A 153 1.15 -5.33 -6.19
CA VAL A 153 0.02 -4.77 -5.42
C VAL A 153 -0.26 -5.62 -4.18
N ARG A 154 -0.31 -6.95 -4.31
CA ARG A 154 -0.47 -7.89 -3.18
C ARG A 154 0.61 -7.70 -2.12
N SER A 155 1.87 -7.60 -2.54
CA SER A 155 3.01 -7.39 -1.65
C SER A 155 2.90 -6.05 -0.91
N ARG A 156 2.51 -4.97 -1.60
CA ARG A 156 2.32 -3.64 -0.99
C ARG A 156 1.17 -3.61 0.01
N LEU A 157 0.03 -4.24 -0.31
CA LEU A 157 -1.10 -4.38 0.62
C LEU A 157 -0.69 -5.17 1.89
N ALA A 158 0.01 -6.28 1.71
CA ALA A 158 0.52 -7.10 2.82
C ALA A 158 1.51 -6.32 3.70
N ALA A 159 2.48 -5.63 3.09
CA ALA A 159 3.44 -4.79 3.79
C ALA A 159 2.74 -3.65 4.55
N GLY A 160 1.76 -3.00 3.93
CA GLY A 160 0.93 -1.95 4.54
C GLY A 160 0.24 -2.43 5.81
N GLY A 161 -0.44 -3.58 5.75
CA GLY A 161 -1.08 -4.19 6.91
C GLY A 161 -0.09 -4.54 8.02
N ALA A 162 1.04 -5.18 7.70
CA ALA A 162 2.05 -5.57 8.67
C ALA A 162 2.71 -4.36 9.36
N ARG A 163 3.06 -3.32 8.59
CA ARG A 163 3.67 -2.08 9.10
C ARG A 163 2.67 -1.26 9.92
N LEU A 164 1.42 -1.17 9.49
CA LEU A 164 0.36 -0.52 10.28
C LEU A 164 0.19 -1.22 11.63
N ALA A 165 0.20 -2.55 11.68
CA ALA A 165 0.16 -3.29 12.94
C ALA A 165 1.36 -2.96 13.86
N GLY A 166 2.56 -2.81 13.28
CA GLY A 166 3.76 -2.33 13.99
C GLY A 166 3.57 -0.92 14.57
N ILE A 167 3.10 0.02 13.74
CA ILE A 167 2.88 1.43 14.13
C ILE A 167 1.83 1.52 15.24
N LEU A 168 0.72 0.79 15.12
CA LEU A 168 -0.33 0.75 16.14
C LEU A 168 0.18 0.12 17.44
N LYS A 169 0.98 -0.95 17.36
CA LYS A 169 1.62 -1.54 18.54
C LYS A 169 2.54 -0.54 19.23
N TYR A 170 3.35 0.21 18.48
CA TYR A 170 4.18 1.29 19.01
C TYR A 170 3.35 2.39 19.69
N ALA A 171 2.28 2.86 19.03
CA ALA A 171 1.43 3.92 19.54
C ALA A 171 0.64 3.52 20.79
N LEU A 172 0.13 2.29 20.85
CA LEU A 172 -0.78 1.81 21.90
C LEU A 172 -0.07 1.12 23.08
N SER A 173 1.22 0.79 22.97
CA SER A 173 1.95 0.17 24.08
C SER A 173 2.11 1.16 25.24
N ALA A 174 1.58 0.78 26.41
CA ALA A 174 1.66 1.57 27.64
C ALA A 174 3.10 1.68 28.15
N THR A 175 3.46 2.84 28.69
CA THR A 175 4.70 2.96 29.48
C THR A 175 4.43 2.58 30.94
N SER A 176 5.46 2.12 31.67
CA SER A 176 5.38 1.91 33.12
C SER A 176 5.00 3.18 33.89
N SER A 177 5.20 4.36 33.30
CA SER A 177 4.79 5.66 33.84
C SER A 177 3.29 5.95 33.68
N ASP A 178 2.59 5.33 32.71
CA ASP A 178 1.15 5.51 32.52
C ASP A 178 0.32 4.72 33.56
N ARG A 179 0.88 3.67 34.16
CA ARG A 179 0.21 2.90 35.22
C ARG A 179 0.21 3.59 36.59
N LEU A 180 1.11 4.55 36.81
CA LEU A 180 1.20 5.31 38.07
C LEU A 180 0.27 6.54 38.10
N LEU A 181 -0.36 6.89 36.98
CA LEU A 181 -1.33 8.00 36.89
C LEU A 181 -2.79 7.53 37.09
N PHE A 182 -3.02 6.22 37.21
CA PHE A 182 -4.33 5.62 37.44
C PHE A 182 -4.37 4.65 38.64
N ALA A 183 -3.38 4.70 39.52
CA ALA A 183 -3.35 4.00 40.81
C ALA A 183 -3.32 5.03 41.95
#